data_AF-A0A9P6H3U9-F1
#
_entry.id   AF-A0A9P6H3U9-F1
#
_cell.length_a   1.000
_cell.length_b   1.000
_cell.length_c   1.000
_cell.angle_alpha   90.00
_cell.angle_beta   90.00
_cell.angle_gamma   90.00
#
_symmetry.space_group_name_H-M   'P 1'
#
loop_
_entity.id
_entity.type
_entity.pdbx_description
1 polymer ?
#
loop_
_entity_poly.entity_id
_entity_poly.type
_entity_poly.pdbx_seq_one_letter_code
_entity_poly.pdbx_strand_id
1 'polypeptide(L)'
;TFSEDLKARVANLYSQGDMTMREVAETFNVSLGFVHNIVTYHGQFGQVTNPHTSGSHGRQRTLDTIDMIFIREVIKAEPSLYLDEIQHKLMIARD
;
A
#
# COMPACT_ATOMS: atom_id res chain seq x y z
N THR A 1 -16.12 0.81 -4.72
CA THR A 1 -15.36 0.88 -3.46
C THR A 1 -16.25 1.52 -2.42
N PHE A 2 -16.51 0.88 -1.28
CA PHE A 2 -17.37 1.44 -0.22
C PHE A 2 -16.68 2.60 0.50
N SER A 3 -17.47 3.60 0.95
CA SER A 3 -16.96 4.75 1.71
C SER A 3 -16.31 4.32 3.03
N GLU A 4 -15.28 5.05 3.48
CA GLU A 4 -14.65 4.85 4.78
C GLU A 4 -15.64 5.03 5.94
N ASP A 5 -16.58 5.98 5.82
CA ASP A 5 -17.65 6.19 6.80
C ASP A 5 -18.52 4.93 6.99
N LEU A 6 -18.82 4.22 5.90
CA LEU A 6 -19.60 2.99 5.96
C LEU A 6 -18.84 1.90 6.70
N LYS A 7 -17.53 1.76 6.43
CA LYS A 7 -16.67 0.77 7.10
C LYS A 7 -16.56 1.08 8.60
N ALA A 8 -16.32 2.35 8.95
CA ALA A 8 -16.25 2.81 10.34
C ALA A 8 -17.55 2.52 11.09
N ARG A 9 -18.71 2.74 10.46
CA ARG A 9 -20.01 2.47 11.07
C ARG A 9 -20.28 0.99 11.29
N VAL A 10 -19.89 0.14 10.33
CA VAL A 10 -19.95 -1.33 10.46
C VAL A 10 -19.06 -1.82 11.61
N ALA A 11 -17.84 -1.30 11.73
CA ALA A 11 -16.92 -1.68 12.81
C ALA A 11 -17.44 -1.24 14.19
N ASN A 12 -18.00 -0.04 14.30
CA ASN A 12 -18.58 0.47 15.55
C ASN A 12 -19.80 -0.34 16.01
N LEU A 13 -20.70 -0.70 15.10
CA LEU A 13 -21.89 -1.49 15.46
C LEU A 13 -21.52 -2.91 15.92
N TYR A 14 -20.49 -3.50 15.30
CA TYR A 14 -19.99 -4.79 15.74
C TYR A 14 -19.26 -4.71 17.09
N SER A 15 -18.44 -3.68 17.31
CA SER A 15 -17.68 -3.52 18.57
C SER A 15 -18.55 -3.18 19.77
N GLN A 16 -19.69 -2.51 19.54
CA GLN A 16 -20.71 -2.24 20.56
C GLN A 16 -21.48 -3.50 21.00
N GLY A 17 -21.40 -4.59 20.23
CA GLY A 17 -22.06 -5.86 20.56
C GLY A 17 -23.55 -5.89 20.24
N ASP A 18 -24.06 -4.88 19.52
CA ASP A 18 -25.50 -4.71 19.27
C ASP A 18 -26.05 -5.67 18.21
N MET A 19 -25.19 -6.20 17.32
CA MET A 19 -25.62 -7.02 16.18
C MET A 19 -24.58 -8.08 15.79
N THR A 20 -25.08 -9.20 15.27
CA THR A 20 -24.27 -10.24 14.63
C THR A 20 -23.78 -9.76 13.26
N MET A 21 -22.68 -10.36 12.75
CA MET A 21 -22.13 -10.00 11.43
C MET A 21 -23.15 -10.14 10.28
N ARG A 22 -24.10 -11.07 10.40
CA ARG A 22 -25.16 -11.29 9.40
C ARG A 22 -26.21 -10.18 9.45
N GLU A 23 -26.65 -9.78 10.65
CA GLU A 23 -27.59 -8.67 10.82
C GLU A 23 -26.99 -7.35 10.35
N VAL A 24 -25.70 -7.13 10.58
CA VAL A 24 -24.98 -5.95 10.06
C VAL A 24 -24.92 -5.98 8.53
N ALA A 25 -24.65 -7.15 7.93
CA ALA A 25 -24.63 -7.30 6.48
C ALA A 25 -26.00 -6.99 5.85
N GLU A 26 -27.09 -7.47 6.45
CA GLU A 26 -28.46 -7.21 6.00
C GLU A 26 -28.85 -5.73 6.20
N THR A 27 -28.52 -5.14 7.36
CA THR A 27 -28.85 -3.75 7.69
C THR A 27 -28.18 -2.75 6.75
N PHE A 28 -26.92 -3.00 6.37
CA PHE A 28 -26.17 -2.13 5.45
C PHE A 28 -26.26 -2.58 3.98
N ASN A 29 -27.00 -3.66 3.68
CA ASN A 29 -27.08 -4.28 2.36
C ASN A 29 -25.70 -4.54 1.73
N VAL A 30 -24.77 -5.06 2.54
CA VAL A 30 -23.40 -5.42 2.15
C VAL A 30 -23.19 -6.93 2.24
N SER A 31 -22.17 -7.44 1.55
CA SER A 31 -21.87 -8.87 1.62
C SER A 31 -21.31 -9.25 3.00
N LEU A 32 -21.61 -10.47 3.45
CA LEU A 32 -21.05 -11.00 4.70
C LEU A 32 -19.52 -11.01 4.69
N GLY A 33 -18.91 -11.30 3.53
CA GLY A 33 -17.45 -11.26 3.37
C GLY A 33 -16.87 -9.85 3.56
N PHE A 34 -17.61 -8.80 3.21
CA PHE A 34 -17.18 -7.42 3.45
C PHE A 34 -17.15 -7.10 4.95
N VAL A 35 -18.20 -7.49 5.69
CA VAL A 35 -18.26 -7.32 7.15
C VAL A 35 -17.15 -8.11 7.83
N HIS A 36 -16.94 -9.37 7.43
CA HIS A 36 -15.87 -10.22 7.96
C HIS A 36 -14.49 -9.59 7.77
N ASN A 37 -14.20 -9.06 6.57
CA ASN A 37 -12.94 -8.40 6.28
C ASN A 37 -12.75 -7.15 7.16
N ILE A 38 -13.78 -6.31 7.30
CA ILE A 38 -13.73 -5.12 8.17
C ILE A 38 -13.45 -5.51 9.61
N VAL A 39 -14.19 -6.47 10.16
CA VAL A 39 -14.01 -6.89 11.55
C VAL A 39 -12.61 -7.47 11.78
N THR A 40 -12.12 -8.26 10.82
CA THR A 40 -10.76 -8.83 10.86
C THR A 40 -9.70 -7.73 10.86
N TYR A 41 -9.81 -6.75 9.94
CA TYR A 41 -8.86 -5.64 9.89
C TYR A 41 -8.93 -4.75 11.14
N HIS A 42 -10.13 -4.49 11.64
CA HIS A 42 -10.32 -3.72 12.87
C HIS A 42 -9.72 -4.43 14.08
N GLY A 43 -9.87 -5.75 14.17
CA GLY A 43 -9.29 -6.55 15.26
C GLY A 43 -7.77 -6.70 15.17
N GLN A 44 -7.20 -6.82 13.97
CA GLN A 44 -5.76 -7.04 13.78
C GLN A 44 -4.94 -5.75 13.75
N PHE A 45 -5.47 -4.68 13.15
CA PHE A 45 -4.72 -3.46 12.85
C PHE A 45 -5.32 -2.20 13.48
N GLY A 46 -6.49 -2.30 14.13
CA GLY A 46 -7.22 -1.13 14.64
C GLY A 46 -7.73 -0.21 13.54
N GLN A 47 -7.72 -0.67 12.28
CA GLN A 47 -8.12 0.10 11.11
C GLN A 47 -9.22 -0.63 10.34
N VAL A 48 -10.13 0.14 9.76
CA VAL A 48 -11.26 -0.36 8.94
C VAL A 48 -10.85 -0.69 7.51
N THR A 49 -9.63 -0.30 7.14
CA THR A 49 -9.00 -0.56 5.85
C THR A 49 -7.71 -1.32 6.04
N ASN A 50 -7.30 -2.04 4.98
CA ASN A 50 -6.03 -2.74 5.00
C ASN A 50 -4.88 -1.70 5.01
N PRO A 51 -4.08 -1.63 6.09
CA PRO A 51 -2.98 -0.67 6.19
C PRO A 51 -1.89 -0.88 5.12
N HIS A 52 -1.84 -2.06 4.50
CA HIS A 52 -0.87 -2.39 3.46
C HIS A 52 -1.32 -1.98 2.04
N THR A 53 -2.53 -1.43 1.89
CA THR A 53 -3.02 -0.93 0.58
C THR A 53 -2.63 0.51 0.29
N SER A 54 -2.15 1.27 1.29
CA SER A 54 -1.75 2.67 1.12
C SER A 54 -0.32 2.84 0.55
N GLY A 55 0.38 1.73 0.27
CA GLY A 55 1.71 1.73 -0.33
C GLY A 55 1.68 1.51 -1.85
N SER A 56 2.66 2.08 -2.55
CA SER A 56 2.91 1.82 -3.97
C SER A 56 2.89 0.31 -4.24
N HIS A 57 1.87 -0.15 -4.96
CA HIS A 57 1.80 -1.54 -5.41
C HIS A 57 2.94 -1.81 -6.39
N GLY A 58 4.02 -2.46 -5.93
CA GLY A 58 5.16 -2.82 -6.76
C GLY A 58 6.40 -3.28 -5.99
N ARG A 59 7.41 -3.77 -6.72
CA ARG A 59 8.74 -4.07 -6.17
C ARG A 59 9.36 -2.77 -5.64
N GLN A 60 9.86 -2.79 -4.41
CA GLN A 60 10.60 -1.67 -3.85
C GLN A 60 11.74 -1.29 -4.79
N ARG A 61 11.86 0.01 -5.09
CA ARG A 61 12.91 0.53 -5.98
C ARG A 61 14.25 0.37 -5.29
N THR A 62 15.19 -0.26 -5.99
CA THR A 62 16.58 -0.38 -5.53
C THR A 62 17.38 0.91 -5.74
N LEU A 63 16.93 1.75 -6.67
CA LEU A 63 17.52 3.05 -7.00
C LEU A 63 16.64 4.18 -6.44
N ASP A 64 17.27 5.13 -5.76
CA ASP A 64 16.62 6.35 -5.30
C ASP A 64 16.65 7.43 -6.41
N THR A 65 15.93 8.52 -6.18
CA THR A 65 15.82 9.68 -7.06
C THR A 65 17.20 10.29 -7.36
N ILE A 66 18.11 10.31 -6.38
CA ILE A 66 19.48 10.81 -6.54
C ILE A 66 20.26 9.91 -7.52
N ASP A 67 20.17 8.59 -7.37
CA ASP A 67 20.82 7.63 -8.28
C ASP A 67 20.33 7.81 -9.72
N MET A 68 19.03 8.05 -9.90
CA MET A 68 18.42 8.28 -11.21
C MET A 68 18.91 9.56 -11.87
N ILE A 69 19.13 10.63 -11.09
CA ILE A 69 19.72 11.88 -11.58
C ILE A 69 21.17 11.64 -12.00
N PHE A 70 21.95 10.94 -11.17
CA PHE A 70 23.34 10.61 -11.47
C PHE A 70 23.47 9.81 -12.77
N ILE A 71 22.71 8.71 -12.92
CA ILE A 71 22.71 7.89 -14.14
C ILE A 71 22.36 8.74 -15.36
N ARG A 72 21.38 9.65 -15.25
CA ARG A 72 20.96 10.51 -16.36
C ARG A 72 22.05 11.48 -16.79
N GLU A 73 22.79 12.06 -15.86
CA GLU A 73 23.91 12.94 -16.17
C GLU A 73 25.11 12.18 -16.75
N VAL A 74 25.39 10.97 -16.25
CA VAL A 74 26.43 10.09 -16.81
C VAL A 74 26.14 9.74 -18.26
N ILE A 75 24.90 9.32 -18.57
CA ILE A 75 24.50 8.98 -19.95
C ILE A 75 24.56 10.21 -20.87
N LYS A 76 24.24 11.41 -20.36
CA LYS A 76 24.37 12.65 -21.15
C LYS A 76 25.82 12.99 -21.46
N ALA A 77 26.72 12.80 -20.50
CA ALA A 77 28.14 13.10 -20.66
C ALA A 77 28.82 12.08 -21.59
N GLU A 78 28.47 10.80 -21.47
CA GLU A 78 29.08 9.69 -22.21
C GLU A 78 27.99 8.71 -22.70
N PRO A 79 27.39 8.96 -23.87
CA PRO A 79 26.27 8.14 -24.36
C PRO A 79 26.68 6.74 -24.83
N SER A 80 27.98 6.48 -25.00
CA SER A 80 28.53 5.18 -25.39
C SER A 80 28.84 4.25 -24.22
N LEU A 81 28.61 4.69 -22.97
CA LEU A 81 28.92 3.90 -21.78
C LEU A 81 28.08 2.63 -21.72
N TYR A 82 28.72 1.51 -21.41
CA TYR A 82 28.04 0.25 -21.21
C TYR A 82 27.34 0.22 -19.84
N LEU A 83 26.36 -0.67 -19.70
CA LEU A 83 25.53 -0.76 -18.49
C LEU A 83 26.36 -1.12 -17.25
N ASP A 84 27.32 -2.02 -17.38
CA ASP A 84 28.25 -2.44 -16.33
C ASP A 84 29.16 -1.29 -15.89
N GLU A 85 29.60 -0.44 -16.81
CA GLU A 85 30.38 0.77 -16.50
C GLU A 85 29.54 1.79 -15.72
N ILE A 86 28.27 1.99 -16.10
CA ILE A 86 27.34 2.86 -15.36
C ILE A 86 27.12 2.29 -13.95
N GLN A 87 26.95 0.97 -13.81
CA GLN A 87 26.80 0.32 -12.51
C GLN A 87 28.04 0.50 -11.64
N HIS A 88 29.24 0.36 -12.21
CA HIS A 88 30.49 0.56 -11.48
C HIS A 88 30.66 2.02 -11.03
N LYS A 89 30.36 2.99 -11.91
CA LYS A 89 30.38 4.42 -11.55
C LYS A 89 29.38 4.75 -10.44
N LEU A 90 28.18 4.17 -10.51
CA LEU A 90 27.16 4.36 -9.46
C LEU A 90 27.58 3.73 -8.13
N MET A 91 28.21 2.55 -8.17
CA MET A 91 28.73 1.89 -6.97
C MET A 91 29.81 2.75 -6.30
N ILE A 92 30.77 3.28 -7.07
CA ILE A 92 31.81 4.18 -6.54
C ILE A 92 31.22 5.47 -5.98
N ALA A 93 30.19 6.03 -6.60
CA ALA A 93 29.58 7.29 -6.16
C ALA A 93 28.72 7.16 -4.89
N ARG A 94 28.39 5.92 -4.48
CA ARG A 94 27.52 5.62 -3.34
C ARG A 94 28.29 5.29 -2.06
N ASP A 95 29.55 4.86 -2.17
CA ASP A 95 30.49 4.72 -1.04
C ASP A 95 30.97 6.10 -0.55
#